data_AF-A0A3D5JQD8-F1
#
_entry.id   AF-A0A3D5JQD8-F1
#
_cell.length_a   1.000
_cell.length_b   1.000
_cell.length_c   1.000
_cell.angle_alpha   90.00
_cell.angle_beta   90.00
_cell.angle_gamma   90.00
#
_symmetry.space_group_name_H-M   'P 1'
#
loop_
_entity.id
_entity.type
_entity.pdbx_description
1 polymer ?
#
loop_
_entity_poly.entity_id
_entity_poly.type
_entity_poly.pdbx_seq_one_letter_code
_entity_poly.pdbx_strand_id
1 'polypeptide(L)'
;MDALPHSVSPPGPTGSFLPTRWQRLAWLTLFTAVNAVAAIVIALGNIPVGDNPGGRLGLGYLAVALPGHFLAFGALVSALPLLLGLWRPGPRLLTVVAVLLQALWLCLLLVDAKVFALYRFHLNAMVVNMVFGGALQDQVALSWQTWVQSAAILVVVLLA
;
A
#
# COMPACT_ATOMS: atom_id res chain seq x y z
N MET A 1 52.38 47.29 -15.69
CA MET A 1 52.05 45.85 -15.72
C MET A 1 51.65 45.49 -14.31
N ASP A 2 50.38 45.67 -13.96
CA ASP A 2 49.83 45.22 -12.68
C ASP A 2 48.60 44.39 -12.99
N ALA A 3 48.70 43.09 -12.72
CA ALA A 3 47.69 42.10 -13.01
C ALA A 3 46.51 42.24 -12.04
N LEU A 4 45.30 42.13 -12.59
CA LEU A 4 44.03 42.10 -11.86
C LEU A 4 44.00 40.92 -10.85
N PRO A 5 43.48 41.09 -9.63
CA PRO A 5 43.21 39.96 -8.75
C PRO A 5 42.01 39.17 -9.28
N HIS A 6 42.23 37.90 -9.60
CA HIS A 6 41.20 36.94 -9.95
C HIS A 6 40.20 36.80 -8.79
N SER A 7 38.98 37.29 -8.98
CA SER A 7 37.87 37.03 -8.07
C SER A 7 37.58 35.52 -8.06
N VAL A 8 37.97 34.85 -6.99
CA VAL A 8 37.63 33.45 -6.74
C VAL A 8 36.12 33.37 -6.51
N SER A 9 35.39 32.82 -7.48
CA SER A 9 33.98 32.47 -7.31
C SER A 9 33.85 31.41 -6.21
N PRO A 10 32.92 31.54 -5.25
CA PRO A 10 32.70 30.48 -4.27
C PRO A 10 32.16 29.22 -4.96
N PRO A 11 32.59 28.02 -4.56
CA PRO A 11 31.94 26.80 -5.03
C PRO A 11 30.51 26.79 -4.51
N GLY A 12 29.54 27.00 -5.41
CA GLY A 12 28.13 26.83 -5.08
C GLY A 12 27.88 25.37 -4.66
N PRO A 13 27.19 25.11 -3.55
CA PRO A 13 26.82 23.74 -3.19
C PRO A 13 25.65 23.31 -4.07
N THR A 14 25.94 22.87 -5.30
CA THR A 14 24.99 22.08 -6.11
C THR A 14 25.34 20.61 -5.98
N GLY A 15 25.43 20.13 -4.73
CA GLY A 15 25.39 18.71 -4.46
C GLY A 15 23.95 18.24 -4.65
N SER A 16 23.68 17.52 -5.73
CA SER A 16 22.45 16.74 -5.81
C SER A 16 22.47 15.73 -4.67
N PHE A 17 21.72 16.01 -3.60
CA PHE A 17 21.64 15.11 -2.45
C PHE A 17 20.90 13.83 -2.87
N LEU A 18 21.65 12.84 -3.36
CA LEU A 18 21.12 11.51 -3.57
C LEU A 18 20.73 10.92 -2.20
N PRO A 19 19.48 10.47 -2.01
CA PRO A 19 19.04 9.96 -0.73
C PRO A 19 19.86 8.73 -0.32
N THR A 20 20.31 8.73 0.94
CA THR A 20 21.09 7.64 1.55
C THR A 20 20.26 6.35 1.66
N ARG A 21 20.92 5.19 1.79
CA ARG A 21 20.24 3.90 1.98
C ARG A 21 19.30 3.88 3.20
N TRP A 22 19.67 4.59 4.27
CA TRP A 22 18.88 4.68 5.49
C TRP A 22 17.64 5.56 5.31
N GLN A 23 17.76 6.66 4.55
CA GLN A 23 16.60 7.48 4.18
C GLN A 23 15.62 6.70 3.31
N ARG A 24 16.12 5.87 2.38
CA ARG A 24 15.25 5.00 1.56
C ARG A 24 14.53 3.94 2.39
N LEU A 25 15.24 3.31 3.33
CA LEU A 25 14.64 2.34 4.23
C LEU A 25 13.58 2.99 5.13
N ALA A 26 13.90 4.15 5.73
CA ALA A 26 12.98 4.90 6.57
C ALA A 26 11.72 5.36 5.81
N TRP A 27 11.90 5.80 4.56
CA TRP A 27 10.77 6.13 3.69
C TRP A 27 9.90 4.89 3.42
N LEU A 28 10.51 3.76 3.04
CA LEU A 28 9.77 2.54 2.73
C LEU A 28 9.03 1.98 3.95
N THR A 29 9.65 2.00 5.13
CA THR A 29 9.01 1.52 6.36
C THR A 29 7.85 2.42 6.79
N LEU A 30 8.03 3.75 6.71
CA LEU A 30 6.95 4.70 7.00
C LEU A 30 5.80 4.55 6.00
N PHE A 31 6.11 4.44 4.71
CA PHE A 31 5.13 4.24 3.65
C PHE A 31 4.35 2.94 3.85
N THR A 32 5.02 1.83 4.20
CA THR A 32 4.37 0.58 4.58
C THR A 32 3.47 0.73 5.80
N ALA A 33 3.93 1.40 6.86
CA ALA A 33 3.14 1.59 8.08
C ALA A 33 1.87 2.41 7.80
N VAL A 34 1.97 3.48 7.02
CA VAL A 34 0.80 4.30 6.62
C VAL A 34 -0.19 3.47 5.79
N ASN A 35 0.28 2.69 4.81
CA ASN A 35 -0.60 1.83 4.03
C ASN A 35 -1.22 0.70 4.86
N ALA A 36 -0.51 0.17 5.87
CA ALA A 36 -1.09 -0.80 6.81
C ALA A 36 -2.21 -0.17 7.67
N VAL A 37 -2.07 1.09 8.08
CA VAL A 37 -3.17 1.82 8.74
C VAL A 37 -4.37 1.98 7.80
N ALA A 38 -4.13 2.33 6.53
CA ALA A 38 -5.20 2.38 5.54
C ALA A 38 -5.89 1.02 5.35
N ALA A 39 -5.12 -0.07 5.30
CA ALA A 39 -5.63 -1.44 5.24
C ALA A 39 -6.52 -1.80 6.45
N ILE A 40 -6.10 -1.42 7.66
CA ILE A 40 -6.90 -1.57 8.89
C ILE A 40 -8.23 -0.81 8.77
N VAL A 41 -8.20 0.43 8.30
CA VAL A 41 -9.42 1.24 8.11
C VAL A 41 -10.35 0.59 7.07
N ILE A 42 -9.81 0.09 5.96
CA ILE A 42 -10.57 -0.65 4.95
C ILE A 42 -11.23 -1.88 5.58
N ALA A 43 -10.47 -2.68 6.32
CA ALA A 43 -10.99 -3.91 6.94
C ALA A 43 -12.09 -3.59 7.96
N LEU A 44 -11.85 -2.67 8.90
CA LEU A 44 -12.81 -2.31 9.94
C LEU A 44 -14.07 -1.61 9.38
N GLY A 45 -13.95 -0.89 8.27
CA GLY A 45 -15.08 -0.23 7.61
C GLY A 45 -15.98 -1.18 6.81
N ASN A 46 -15.58 -2.44 6.60
CA ASN A 46 -16.29 -3.38 5.75
C ASN A 46 -16.60 -4.72 6.44
N ILE A 47 -15.78 -5.15 7.39
CA ILE A 47 -15.96 -6.41 8.11
C ILE A 47 -16.80 -6.15 9.38
N PRO A 48 -17.92 -6.85 9.57
CA PRO A 48 -18.78 -6.65 10.74
C PRO A 48 -18.14 -7.24 11.99
N VAL A 49 -17.34 -6.43 12.69
CA VAL A 49 -16.62 -6.80 13.92
C VAL A 49 -17.57 -7.20 15.06
N GLY A 50 -18.80 -6.68 15.06
CA GLY A 50 -19.84 -6.98 16.06
C GLY A 50 -20.38 -8.41 16.01
N ASP A 51 -20.26 -9.08 14.85
CA ASP A 51 -20.71 -10.46 14.68
C ASP A 51 -19.70 -11.48 15.23
N ASN A 52 -18.63 -11.03 15.89
CA ASN A 52 -17.55 -11.88 16.35
C ASN A 52 -18.03 -12.86 17.44
N PRO A 53 -18.06 -14.19 17.17
CA PRO A 53 -18.55 -15.18 18.13
C PRO A 53 -17.67 -15.29 19.38
N GLY A 54 -16.43 -14.78 19.34
CA GLY A 54 -15.50 -14.80 20.48
C GLY A 54 -15.78 -13.77 21.58
N GLY A 55 -16.82 -12.94 21.44
CA GLY A 55 -17.18 -11.92 22.44
C GLY A 55 -16.01 -10.99 22.78
N ARG A 56 -15.88 -10.59 24.05
CA ARG A 56 -14.85 -9.62 24.52
C ARG A 56 -13.41 -10.13 24.33
N LEU A 57 -13.17 -11.43 24.51
CA LEU A 57 -11.86 -12.03 24.31
C LEU A 57 -11.49 -12.06 22.82
N GLY A 58 -12.46 -12.39 21.95
CA GLY A 58 -12.28 -12.32 20.51
C GLY A 58 -11.96 -10.90 20.03
N LEU A 59 -12.59 -9.87 20.60
CA LEU A 59 -12.27 -8.48 20.30
C LEU A 59 -10.86 -8.09 20.79
N GLY A 60 -10.47 -8.55 21.98
CA GLY A 60 -9.12 -8.34 22.50
C GLY A 60 -8.04 -8.98 21.61
N TYR A 61 -8.28 -10.21 21.15
CA TYR A 61 -7.42 -10.86 20.17
C TYR A 61 -7.36 -10.06 18.86
N LEU A 62 -8.52 -9.65 18.33
CA LEU A 62 -8.60 -8.91 17.07
C LEU A 62 -7.83 -7.58 17.14
N ALA A 63 -7.90 -6.87 18.27
CA ALA A 63 -7.19 -5.60 18.47
C ALA A 63 -5.66 -5.74 18.34
N VAL A 64 -5.11 -6.90 18.66
CA VAL A 64 -3.67 -7.19 18.52
C VAL A 64 -3.36 -7.83 17.17
N ALA A 65 -4.18 -8.79 16.75
CA ALA A 65 -3.97 -9.56 15.53
C ALA A 65 -4.10 -8.69 14.28
N LEU A 66 -5.06 -7.76 14.24
CA LEU A 66 -5.37 -6.98 13.04
C LEU A 66 -4.23 -6.01 12.67
N PRO A 67 -3.65 -5.21 13.60
CA PRO A 67 -2.47 -4.41 13.28
C PRO A 67 -1.27 -5.27 12.86
N GLY A 68 -1.00 -6.36 13.58
CA GLY A 68 0.12 -7.26 13.28
C GLY A 68 -0.01 -7.89 11.88
N HIS A 69 -1.22 -8.32 11.52
CA HIS A 69 -1.52 -8.93 10.23
C HIS A 69 -1.29 -7.96 9.07
N PHE A 70 -1.88 -6.75 9.13
CA PHE A 70 -1.75 -5.79 8.03
C PHE A 70 -0.35 -5.17 7.95
N LEU A 71 0.35 -5.00 9.07
CA LEU A 71 1.77 -4.63 9.03
C LEU A 71 2.63 -5.73 8.41
N ALA A 72 2.39 -7.00 8.74
CA ALA A 72 3.11 -8.12 8.16
C ALA A 72 2.88 -8.25 6.64
N PHE A 73 1.63 -8.14 6.19
CA PHE A 73 1.32 -8.13 4.75
C PHE A 73 1.89 -6.90 4.03
N GLY A 74 1.75 -5.71 4.61
CA GLY A 74 2.36 -4.50 4.06
C GLY A 74 3.88 -4.61 3.94
N ALA A 75 4.55 -5.21 4.93
CA ALA A 75 5.99 -5.47 4.89
C ALA A 75 6.36 -6.53 3.84
N LEU A 76 5.56 -7.58 3.71
CA LEU A 76 5.74 -8.62 2.69
C LEU A 76 5.63 -8.04 1.27
N VAL A 77 4.63 -7.20 1.02
CA VAL A 77 4.47 -6.47 -0.25
C VAL A 77 5.67 -5.56 -0.50
N SER A 78 6.18 -4.89 0.54
CA SER A 78 7.36 -4.02 0.46
C SER A 78 8.71 -4.76 0.40
N ALA A 79 8.74 -6.08 0.60
CA ALA A 79 9.97 -6.86 0.49
C ALA A 79 10.53 -6.82 -0.94
N LEU A 80 9.67 -6.89 -1.96
CA LEU A 80 10.09 -6.83 -3.36
C LEU A 80 10.73 -5.47 -3.74
N PRO A 81 10.11 -4.31 -3.45
CA PRO A 81 10.74 -2.99 -3.61
C PRO A 81 12.07 -2.87 -2.87
N LEU A 82 12.16 -3.42 -1.65
CA LEU A 82 13.38 -3.41 -0.86
C LEU A 82 14.51 -4.21 -1.54
N LEU A 83 14.23 -5.45 -1.96
CA LEU A 83 15.20 -6.29 -2.68
C LEU A 83 15.69 -5.61 -3.96
N LEU A 84 14.79 -5.00 -4.73
CA LEU A 84 15.14 -4.27 -5.96
C LEU A 84 16.00 -3.03 -5.66
N GLY A 85 15.72 -2.30 -4.59
CA GLY A 85 16.51 -1.13 -4.18
C GLY A 85 17.85 -1.45 -3.52
N LEU A 86 18.04 -2.70 -3.05
CA LEU A 86 19.33 -3.22 -2.61
C LEU A 86 20.19 -3.69 -3.79
N TRP A 87 19.57 -4.32 -4.80
CA TRP A 87 20.27 -4.84 -5.98
C TRP A 87 20.64 -3.74 -7.00
N ARG A 88 19.74 -2.78 -7.26
CA ARG A 88 19.96 -1.71 -8.25
C ARG A 88 20.00 -0.33 -7.58
N PRO A 89 20.96 0.55 -7.93
CA PRO A 89 21.15 1.85 -7.27
C PRO A 89 20.13 2.95 -7.65
N GLY A 90 18.93 2.60 -8.11
CA GLY A 90 17.93 3.57 -8.58
C GLY A 90 16.86 3.90 -7.53
N PRO A 91 16.84 5.10 -6.91
CA PRO A 91 15.81 5.46 -5.93
C PRO A 91 14.39 5.51 -6.54
N ARG A 92 14.30 5.84 -7.84
CA ARG A 92 13.03 5.87 -8.56
C ARG A 92 12.39 4.50 -8.71
N LEU A 93 13.18 3.45 -8.95
CA LEU A 93 12.65 2.10 -9.13
C LEU A 93 12.04 1.56 -7.82
N LEU A 94 12.73 1.74 -6.69
CA LEU A 94 12.19 1.36 -5.38
C LEU A 94 10.86 2.07 -5.11
N THR A 95 10.81 3.38 -5.35
CA THR A 95 9.61 4.21 -5.09
C THR A 95 8.45 3.75 -5.97
N VAL A 96 8.66 3.67 -7.29
CA VAL A 96 7.62 3.27 -8.25
C VAL A 96 7.08 1.87 -7.94
N VAL A 97 7.96 0.90 -7.68
CA VAL A 97 7.52 -0.47 -7.40
C VAL A 97 6.80 -0.54 -6.04
N ALA A 98 7.27 0.17 -5.02
CA ALA A 98 6.59 0.23 -3.72
C ALA A 98 5.19 0.82 -3.86
N VAL A 99 5.06 1.95 -4.54
CA VAL A 99 3.79 2.64 -4.77
C VAL A 99 2.81 1.77 -5.53
N LEU A 100 3.22 1.15 -6.65
CA LEU A 100 2.35 0.29 -7.46
C LEU A 100 1.88 -0.94 -6.69
N LEU A 101 2.77 -1.61 -5.96
CA LEU A 101 2.43 -2.83 -5.24
C LEU A 101 1.54 -2.55 -4.03
N GLN A 102 1.82 -1.48 -3.26
CA GLN A 102 0.97 -1.08 -2.15
C GLN A 102 -0.42 -0.63 -2.64
N ALA A 103 -0.49 0.12 -3.74
CA ALA A 103 -1.77 0.51 -4.35
C ALA A 103 -2.58 -0.73 -4.79
N LEU A 104 -1.94 -1.66 -5.50
CA LEU A 104 -2.58 -2.90 -5.93
C LEU A 104 -3.08 -3.72 -4.74
N TRP A 105 -2.26 -3.86 -3.70
CA TRP A 105 -2.64 -4.58 -2.49
C TRP A 105 -3.86 -3.96 -1.79
N LEU A 106 -3.89 -2.63 -1.62
CA LEU A 106 -5.03 -1.95 -1.00
C LEU A 106 -6.30 -2.04 -1.86
N CYS A 107 -6.18 -1.95 -3.18
CA CYS A 107 -7.31 -2.16 -4.09
C CYS A 107 -7.87 -3.58 -3.97
N LEU A 108 -7.01 -4.60 -3.99
CA LEU A 108 -7.42 -5.99 -3.81
C LEU A 108 -8.07 -6.22 -2.45
N LEU A 109 -7.50 -5.64 -1.39
CA LEU A 109 -8.06 -5.72 -0.04
C LEU A 109 -9.44 -5.07 0.05
N LEU A 110 -9.65 -3.90 -0.57
CA LEU A 110 -10.96 -3.25 -0.57
C LEU A 110 -12.00 -4.12 -1.29
N VAL A 111 -11.66 -4.64 -2.47
CA VAL A 111 -12.54 -5.54 -3.22
C VAL A 111 -12.85 -6.79 -2.40
N ASP A 112 -11.84 -7.41 -1.80
CA ASP A 112 -11.99 -8.56 -0.92
C ASP A 112 -12.90 -8.27 0.27
N ALA A 113 -12.69 -7.16 0.96
CA ALA A 113 -13.49 -6.77 2.12
C ALA A 113 -14.95 -6.51 1.75
N LYS A 114 -15.23 -5.99 0.54
CA LYS A 114 -16.60 -5.82 0.03
C LYS A 114 -17.25 -7.15 -0.34
N VAL A 115 -16.51 -8.05 -0.98
CA VAL A 115 -16.98 -9.42 -1.28
C VAL A 115 -17.27 -10.17 0.02
N PHE A 116 -16.40 -10.04 1.03
CA PHE A 116 -16.62 -10.62 2.34
C PHE A 116 -17.85 -10.04 3.04
N ALA A 117 -18.08 -8.73 2.97
CA ALA A 117 -19.27 -8.11 3.56
C ALA A 117 -20.58 -8.66 2.97
N LEU A 118 -20.60 -8.93 1.66
CA LEU A 118 -21.79 -9.43 0.94
C LEU A 118 -21.97 -10.94 1.06
N TYR A 119 -20.90 -11.71 0.90
CA TYR A 119 -20.97 -13.17 0.71
C TYR A 119 -20.28 -13.96 1.82
N ARG A 120 -19.58 -13.28 2.74
CA ARG A 120 -18.76 -13.89 3.82
C ARG A 120 -17.66 -14.82 3.29
N PHE A 121 -17.29 -14.67 2.02
CA PHE A 121 -16.15 -15.33 1.38
C PHE A 121 -15.08 -14.30 1.02
N HIS A 122 -13.82 -14.72 1.08
CA HIS A 122 -12.71 -13.97 0.51
C HIS A 122 -12.57 -14.27 -0.99
N LEU A 123 -11.84 -13.42 -1.70
CA LEU A 123 -11.43 -13.64 -3.08
C LEU A 123 -10.70 -14.98 -3.19
N ASN A 124 -11.20 -15.82 -4.08
CA ASN A 124 -10.67 -17.15 -4.37
C ASN A 124 -10.74 -17.37 -5.88
N ALA A 125 -9.97 -18.33 -6.42
CA ALA A 125 -10.07 -18.79 -7.79
C ALA A 125 -11.51 -19.10 -8.24
N MET A 126 -12.35 -19.64 -7.34
CA MET A 126 -13.77 -19.85 -7.62
C MET A 126 -14.52 -18.53 -7.85
N VAL A 127 -14.36 -17.55 -6.96
CA VAL A 127 -14.97 -16.22 -7.10
C VAL A 127 -14.46 -15.52 -8.37
N VAL A 128 -13.16 -15.56 -8.62
CA VAL A 128 -12.53 -14.96 -9.81
C VAL A 128 -13.04 -15.61 -11.10
N ASN A 129 -13.18 -16.94 -11.13
CA ASN A 129 -13.76 -17.65 -12.28
C ASN A 129 -15.22 -17.28 -12.50
N MET A 130 -15.99 -17.04 -11.44
CA MET A 130 -17.34 -16.52 -11.60
C MET A 130 -17.29 -15.08 -12.16
N VAL A 131 -16.33 -14.25 -11.74
CA VAL A 131 -16.16 -12.83 -12.17
C VAL A 131 -15.87 -12.74 -13.66
N PHE A 132 -14.92 -13.52 -14.14
CA PHE A 132 -14.46 -13.46 -15.54
C PHE A 132 -15.10 -14.52 -16.44
N GLY A 133 -15.82 -15.49 -15.90
CA GLY A 133 -16.52 -16.56 -16.63
C GLY A 133 -17.94 -16.21 -17.10
N GLY A 134 -18.40 -14.98 -16.90
CA GLY A 134 -19.68 -14.47 -17.40
C GLY A 134 -20.91 -14.69 -16.51
N ALA A 135 -20.76 -15.39 -15.38
CA ALA A 135 -21.87 -15.71 -14.48
C ALA A 135 -22.29 -14.58 -13.51
N LEU A 136 -21.56 -13.45 -13.46
CA LEU A 136 -21.86 -12.38 -12.49
C LEU A 136 -22.02 -10.95 -12.98
N GLN A 137 -22.19 -10.71 -14.29
CA GLN A 137 -22.89 -9.50 -14.72
C GLN A 137 -24.28 -9.38 -14.06
N ASP A 138 -24.89 -10.51 -13.68
CA ASP A 138 -26.20 -10.57 -13.00
C ASP A 138 -26.16 -10.80 -11.47
N GLN A 139 -25.01 -11.16 -10.83
CA GLN A 139 -25.00 -11.62 -9.42
C GLN A 139 -23.99 -10.96 -8.47
N VAL A 140 -22.99 -10.22 -8.94
CA VAL A 140 -22.06 -9.49 -8.04
C VAL A 140 -22.03 -8.02 -8.41
N ALA A 141 -23.01 -7.31 -7.88
CA ALA A 141 -23.10 -5.87 -7.97
C ALA A 141 -22.09 -5.22 -7.00
N LEU A 142 -20.80 -5.23 -7.36
CA LEU A 142 -19.89 -4.23 -6.80
C LEU A 142 -20.45 -2.88 -7.19
N SER A 143 -20.97 -2.13 -6.22
CA SER A 143 -21.60 -0.84 -6.49
C SER A 143 -20.60 0.11 -7.14
N TRP A 144 -21.12 1.05 -7.94
CA TRP A 144 -20.33 2.14 -8.51
C TRP A 144 -19.46 2.86 -7.46
N GLN A 145 -19.95 2.95 -6.22
CA GLN A 145 -19.21 3.55 -5.10
C GLN A 145 -17.92 2.79 -4.77
N THR A 146 -17.92 1.46 -4.84
CA THR A 146 -16.70 0.65 -4.63
C THR A 146 -15.65 0.94 -5.69
N TRP A 147 -16.06 1.07 -6.96
CA TRP A 147 -15.15 1.42 -8.05
C TRP A 147 -14.53 2.81 -7.86
N VAL A 148 -15.33 3.79 -7.44
CA VAL A 148 -14.83 5.13 -7.11
C VAL A 148 -13.87 5.10 -5.92
N GLN A 149 -14.17 4.34 -4.87
CA GLN A 149 -13.28 4.19 -3.70
C GLN A 149 -11.94 3.55 -4.09
N SER A 150 -11.96 2.49 -4.90
CA SER A 150 -10.73 1.86 -5.42
C SER A 150 -9.91 2.83 -6.27
N ALA A 151 -10.56 3.59 -7.16
CA ALA A 151 -9.88 4.60 -7.96
C ALA A 151 -9.27 5.71 -7.09
N ALA A 152 -9.97 6.15 -6.04
CA ALA A 152 -9.48 7.15 -5.12
C ALA A 152 -8.26 6.66 -4.33
N ILE A 153 -8.28 5.43 -3.82
CA ILE A 153 -7.11 4.81 -3.16
C ILE A 153 -5.93 4.77 -4.11
N LEU A 154 -6.15 4.32 -5.35
CA LEU A 154 -5.09 4.24 -6.35
C LEU A 154 -4.48 5.61 -6.61
N VAL A 155 -5.29 6.66 -6.82
CA VAL A 155 -4.80 8.03 -7.00
C VAL A 155 -4.01 8.52 -5.80
N VAL A 156 -4.52 8.35 -4.58
CA VAL A 156 -3.85 8.81 -3.36
C VAL A 156 -2.49 8.14 -3.18
N VAL A 157 -2.42 6.82 -3.38
CA VAL A 157 -1.16 6.08 -3.22
C VAL A 157 -0.17 6.41 -4.34
N LEU A 158 -0.65 6.63 -5.58
CA LEU A 158 0.20 7.03 -6.71
C LEU A 158 0.82 8.43 -6.56
N LEU A 159 0.25 9.29 -5.71
CA LEU A 159 0.75 10.64 -5.45
C LEU A 159 1.80 10.70 -4.33
N ALA A 160 2.10 9.57 -3.67
CA ALA A 160 3.09 9.46 -2.58
C ALA A 160 4.54 9.35 -3.08
#